data_AF-X1C634-F1
#
_entry.id   AF-X1C634-F1
#
_cell.length_a   1.000
_cell.length_b   1.000
_cell.length_c   1.000
_cell.angle_alpha   90.00
_cell.angle_beta   90.00
_cell.angle_gamma   90.00
#
_symmetry.space_group_name_H-M   'P 1'
#
loop_
_entity.id
_entity.type
_entity.pdbx_description
1 polymer ?
#
loop_
_entity_poly.entity_id
_entity_poly.type
_entity_poly.pdbx_seq_one_letter_code
_entity_poly.pdbx_strand_id
1 'polypeptide(L)'
;MNNFLVLIDNFNDYYSGKEEQLKKILNSYEQNREYKLIKADLVEDSTFKRINHEVDYVFHLAAQAGVRYSIDNASEVTYNNIVGTVNVFEYASKMTSIKKVIYASSSSVYGNPLYTPVDEDHPKNPISPYAVSKLCGENYANLYYKEYNLPVTSL
;
A
#
# COMPACT_ATOMS: atom_id res chain seq x y z
N MET A 1 1.78 9.38 -24.39
CA MET A 1 0.56 9.36 -23.55
C MET A 1 0.86 10.16 -22.32
N ASN A 2 0.02 11.13 -21.95
CA ASN A 2 0.23 11.89 -20.73
C ASN A 2 -0.44 11.13 -19.58
N ASN A 3 0.35 10.53 -18.70
CA ASN A 3 -0.17 9.82 -17.53
C ASN A 3 -0.49 10.86 -16.44
N PHE A 4 -1.66 10.74 -15.82
CA PHE A 4 -2.03 11.55 -14.66
C PHE A 4 -1.70 10.78 -13.38
N LEU A 5 -1.11 11.46 -12.39
CA LEU A 5 -0.72 10.83 -11.12
C LEU A 5 -1.58 11.34 -9.96
N VAL A 6 -2.25 10.44 -9.25
CA VAL A 6 -2.86 10.76 -7.95
C VAL A 6 -1.94 10.24 -6.84
N LEU A 7 -1.51 11.13 -5.95
CA LEU A 7 -0.70 10.81 -4.77
C LEU A 7 -1.55 10.98 -3.52
N ILE A 8 -1.51 10.00 -2.63
CA ILE A 8 -2.25 10.01 -1.36
C ILE A 8 -1.28 9.68 -0.24
N ASP A 9 -1.17 10.57 0.74
CA ASP A 9 -0.43 10.35 1.99
C ASP A 9 -1.04 11.24 3.08
N ASN A 10 -1.05 10.77 4.33
CA ASN A 10 -1.51 11.56 5.47
C ASN A 10 -0.40 12.43 6.08
N PHE A 11 0.84 12.23 5.63
CA PHE A 11 2.06 12.85 6.14
C PHE A 11 2.22 12.74 7.65
N ASN A 12 1.75 11.63 8.25
CA ASN A 12 1.93 11.37 9.68
C ASN A 12 3.41 11.44 10.09
N ASP A 13 3.65 11.67 11.38
CA ASP A 13 4.99 11.91 11.91
C ASP A 13 5.84 10.63 12.08
N TYR A 14 5.39 9.49 11.54
CA TYR A 14 6.12 8.23 11.63
C TYR A 14 7.52 8.32 11.00
N TYR A 15 7.61 9.02 9.87
CA TYR A 15 8.86 9.42 9.26
C TYR A 15 8.87 10.93 9.06
N SER A 16 9.93 11.58 9.52
CA SER A 16 10.14 13.01 9.31
C SER A 16 10.57 13.30 7.87
N GLY A 17 10.28 14.52 7.39
CA GLY A 17 10.75 15.00 6.09
C GLY A 17 10.00 14.48 4.85
N LYS A 18 8.96 13.65 5.01
CA LYS A 18 8.17 13.10 3.88
C LYS A 18 7.67 14.17 2.91
N GLU A 19 7.08 15.25 3.43
CA GLU A 19 6.58 16.34 2.57
C GLU A 19 7.69 17.06 1.81
N GLU A 20 8.82 17.32 2.46
CA GLU A 20 9.95 17.99 1.81
C GLU A 20 10.57 17.11 0.74
N GLN A 21 10.75 15.81 1.03
CA GLN A 21 11.26 14.84 0.08
C GLN A 21 10.33 14.71 -1.12
N LEU A 22 9.01 14.65 -0.91
CA LEU A 22 8.05 14.62 -2.00
C LEU A 22 8.14 15.88 -2.88
N LYS A 23 8.24 17.08 -2.27
CA LYS A 23 8.43 18.32 -3.03
C LYS A 23 9.70 18.27 -3.89
N LYS A 24 10.82 17.76 -3.36
CA LYS A 24 12.06 17.59 -4.14
C LYS A 24 11.87 16.64 -5.33
N ILE A 25 11.20 15.51 -5.12
CA ILE A 25 10.90 14.53 -6.18
C ILE A 25 9.99 15.15 -7.25
N LEU A 26 8.95 15.88 -6.84
CA LEU A 26 8.01 16.51 -7.76
C LEU A 26 8.63 17.67 -8.54
N ASN A 27 9.65 18.35 -7.99
CA ASN A 27 10.39 19.37 -8.72
C ASN A 27 11.20 18.79 -9.90
N SER A 28 11.63 17.53 -9.82
CA SER A 28 12.29 16.82 -10.92
C SER A 28 11.34 15.98 -11.76
N TYR A 29 10.05 15.93 -11.41
CA TYR A 29 9.04 15.28 -12.21
C TYR A 29 8.82 16.08 -13.49
N GLU A 30 9.01 15.44 -14.65
CA GLU A 30 9.13 16.06 -15.98
C GLU A 30 8.13 17.20 -16.22
N GLN A 31 8.63 18.27 -16.86
CA GLN A 31 7.77 19.36 -17.33
C GLN A 31 6.64 18.77 -18.21
N ASN A 32 5.39 19.14 -17.90
CA ASN A 32 4.14 18.72 -18.55
C ASN A 32 3.45 17.44 -18.05
N ARG A 33 3.92 16.82 -16.96
CA ARG A 33 3.14 15.77 -16.29
C ARG A 33 2.24 16.34 -15.19
N GLU A 34 0.97 15.99 -15.22
CA GLU A 34 -0.02 16.43 -14.24
C GLU A 34 -0.10 15.46 -13.06
N TYR A 35 -0.23 16.01 -11.85
CA TYR A 35 -0.48 15.23 -10.65
C TYR A 35 -1.47 15.94 -9.72
N LYS A 36 -2.12 15.16 -8.87
CA LYS A 36 -2.95 15.62 -7.76
C LYS A 36 -2.43 15.03 -6.46
N LEU A 37 -2.08 15.89 -5.52
CA LEU A 37 -1.77 15.48 -4.14
C LEU A 37 -3.04 15.55 -3.28
N ILE A 38 -3.42 14.42 -2.70
CA ILE A 38 -4.51 14.26 -1.75
C ILE A 38 -3.87 14.01 -0.38
N LYS A 39 -3.74 15.08 0.42
CA LYS A 39 -3.36 14.94 1.83
C LYS A 39 -4.53 14.34 2.61
N ALA A 40 -4.47 13.06 2.93
CA ALA A 40 -5.55 12.33 3.59
C ALA A 40 -5.09 10.96 4.09
N ASP A 41 -5.85 10.37 5.00
CA ASP A 41 -5.62 9.01 5.50
C ASP A 41 -6.43 7.97 4.73
N LEU A 42 -5.83 6.82 4.40
CA LEU A 42 -6.53 5.73 3.73
C LEU A 42 -7.58 5.05 4.60
N VAL A 43 -7.50 5.20 5.93
CA VAL A 43 -8.55 4.70 6.83
C VAL A 43 -9.84 5.52 6.76
N GLU A 44 -9.80 6.72 6.18
CA GLU A 44 -10.96 7.58 6.02
C GLU A 44 -11.65 7.34 4.68
N ASP A 45 -12.92 6.91 4.70
CA ASP A 45 -13.74 6.73 3.48
C ASP A 45 -13.81 8.00 2.61
N SER A 46 -13.67 9.17 3.23
CA SER A 46 -13.70 10.46 2.54
C SER A 46 -12.53 10.64 1.56
N THR A 47 -11.41 9.95 1.78
CA THR A 47 -10.20 10.02 0.96
C THR A 47 -10.47 9.59 -0.47
N PHE A 48 -11.15 8.46 -0.65
CA PHE A 48 -11.41 7.89 -1.97
C PHE A 48 -12.41 8.72 -2.78
N LYS A 49 -13.33 9.44 -2.13
CA LYS A 49 -14.27 10.38 -2.78
C LYS A 49 -13.55 11.57 -3.40
N ARG A 50 -12.31 11.87 -2.99
CA ARG A 50 -11.49 12.96 -3.54
C ARG A 50 -10.78 12.56 -4.82
N ILE A 51 -10.80 11.28 -5.20
CA ILE A 51 -10.25 10.79 -6.46
C ILE A 51 -11.31 11.01 -7.54
N ASN A 52 -11.04 11.92 -8.47
CA ASN A 52 -11.97 12.38 -9.51
C ASN A 52 -11.47 12.08 -10.93
N HIS A 53 -10.58 11.10 -11.05
CA HIS A 53 -10.03 10.60 -12.31
C HIS A 53 -10.24 9.09 -12.36
N GLU A 54 -10.34 8.53 -13.57
CA GLU A 54 -10.26 7.09 -13.74
C GLU A 54 -8.88 6.57 -13.31
N VAL A 55 -8.85 5.39 -12.70
CA VAL A 55 -7.63 4.79 -12.14
C VAL A 55 -7.33 3.48 -12.86
N ASP A 56 -6.34 3.50 -13.74
CA ASP A 56 -5.85 2.30 -14.43
C ASP A 56 -4.94 1.43 -13.54
N TYR A 57 -4.15 2.06 -12.67
CA TYR A 57 -3.14 1.37 -11.86
C TYR A 57 -3.09 1.94 -10.45
N VAL A 58 -2.99 1.05 -9.46
CA VAL A 58 -2.77 1.43 -8.06
C VAL A 58 -1.42 0.88 -7.61
N PHE A 59 -0.57 1.74 -7.08
CA PHE A 59 0.64 1.36 -6.35
C PHE A 59 0.39 1.58 -4.86
N HIS A 60 -0.04 0.54 -4.16
CA HIS A 60 -0.34 0.61 -2.73
C HIS A 60 0.93 0.45 -1.90
N LEU A 61 1.56 1.61 -1.63
CA LEU A 61 2.82 1.71 -0.87
C LEU A 61 2.60 2.17 0.58
N ALA A 62 1.43 2.73 0.88
CA ALA A 62 1.15 3.32 2.18
C ALA A 62 1.01 2.25 3.27
N ALA A 63 1.93 2.29 4.24
CA ALA A 63 1.92 1.48 5.45
C ALA A 63 2.90 2.09 6.46
N GLN A 64 2.67 1.84 7.74
CA GLN A 64 3.69 2.01 8.77
C GLN A 64 4.62 0.80 8.77
N ALA A 65 5.84 1.02 8.27
CA ALA A 65 6.85 -0.02 8.13
C ALA A 65 7.76 -0.13 9.35
N GLY A 66 8.05 -1.34 9.84
CA GLY A 66 9.07 -1.52 10.88
C GLY A 66 8.71 -2.60 11.90
N VAL A 67 9.47 -3.70 11.89
CA VAL A 67 9.27 -4.84 12.80
C VAL A 67 9.31 -4.41 14.26
N ARG A 68 10.40 -3.74 14.69
CA ARG A 68 10.60 -3.33 16.08
C ARG A 68 9.50 -2.40 16.58
N TYR A 69 9.22 -1.34 15.83
CA TYR A 69 8.18 -0.38 16.16
C TYR A 69 6.81 -1.06 16.31
N SER A 70 6.50 -2.01 15.43
CA SER A 70 5.21 -2.70 15.45
C SER A 70 4.99 -3.59 16.68
N ILE A 71 6.05 -4.07 17.33
CA ILE A 71 5.92 -4.88 18.56
C ILE A 71 5.32 -4.04 19.68
N ASP A 72 5.81 -2.80 19.84
CA ASP A 72 5.35 -1.89 20.89
C ASP A 72 4.05 -1.15 20.51
N ASN A 73 3.75 -1.04 19.21
CA ASN A 73 2.62 -0.25 18.68
C ASN A 73 1.69 -1.10 17.80
N ALA A 74 1.43 -2.33 18.21
CA ALA A 74 0.72 -3.34 17.41
C ALA A 74 -0.65 -2.86 16.91
N SER A 75 -1.45 -2.24 17.78
CA SER A 75 -2.80 -1.76 17.44
C SER A 75 -2.77 -0.66 16.37
N GLU A 76 -1.85 0.29 16.48
CA GLU A 76 -1.70 1.39 15.53
C GLU A 76 -1.29 0.86 14.15
N VAL A 77 -0.24 0.02 14.11
CA VAL A 77 0.25 -0.60 12.88
C VAL A 77 -0.83 -1.47 12.23
N THR A 78 -1.58 -2.24 13.03
CA THR A 78 -2.67 -3.08 12.53
C THR A 78 -3.78 -2.23 11.93
N TYR A 79 -4.21 -1.18 12.64
CA TYR A 79 -5.27 -0.29 12.17
C TYR A 79 -4.87 0.37 10.83
N ASN A 80 -3.72 1.04 10.80
CA ASN A 80 -3.27 1.76 9.62
C ASN A 80 -2.98 0.82 8.43
N ASN A 81 -2.25 -0.27 8.67
CA ASN A 81 -1.82 -1.14 7.57
C ASN A 81 -2.97 -2.01 7.06
N ILE A 82 -3.82 -2.57 7.93
CA ILE A 82 -4.87 -3.50 7.49
C ILE A 82 -6.08 -2.72 7.00
N VAL A 83 -6.63 -1.79 7.79
CA VAL A 83 -7.83 -1.03 7.39
C VAL A 83 -7.55 -0.21 6.13
N GLY A 84 -6.42 0.50 6.09
CA GLY A 84 -6.02 1.25 4.89
C GLY A 84 -5.86 0.36 3.66
N THR A 85 -5.31 -0.86 3.81
CA THR A 85 -5.18 -1.82 2.71
C THR A 85 -6.53 -2.34 2.22
N VAL A 86 -7.43 -2.68 3.14
CA VAL A 86 -8.79 -3.13 2.78
C VAL A 86 -9.53 -2.04 2.02
N ASN A 87 -9.46 -0.79 2.48
CA ASN A 87 -10.11 0.33 1.83
C ASN A 87 -9.58 0.58 0.41
N VAL A 88 -8.27 0.42 0.19
CA VAL A 88 -7.67 0.51 -1.15
C VAL A 88 -8.19 -0.60 -2.07
N PHE A 89 -8.25 -1.85 -1.61
CA PHE A 89 -8.78 -2.94 -2.42
C PHE A 89 -10.28 -2.79 -2.69
N GLU A 90 -11.06 -2.36 -1.69
CA GLU A 90 -12.47 -2.05 -1.88
C GLU A 90 -12.67 -0.98 -2.95
N TYR A 91 -11.93 0.13 -2.86
CA TYR A 91 -11.98 1.19 -3.86
C TYR A 91 -11.62 0.66 -5.25
N ALA A 92 -10.48 -0.04 -5.37
CA ALA A 92 -10.00 -0.55 -6.64
C ALA A 92 -10.98 -1.56 -7.27
N SER A 93 -11.61 -2.43 -6.47
CA SER A 93 -12.60 -3.41 -6.95
C SER A 93 -13.85 -2.78 -7.55
N LYS A 94 -14.15 -1.53 -7.21
CA LYS A 94 -15.30 -0.76 -7.71
C LYS A 94 -14.96 0.02 -8.99
N MET A 95 -13.69 0.07 -9.41
CA MET A 95 -13.25 0.81 -10.59
C MET A 95 -13.36 -0.06 -11.84
N THR A 96 -13.97 0.48 -12.91
CA THR A 96 -14.16 -0.24 -14.17
C THR A 96 -12.93 -0.26 -15.07
N SER A 97 -12.05 0.74 -14.95
CA SER A 97 -10.84 0.89 -15.76
C SER A 97 -9.58 0.28 -15.13
N ILE A 98 -9.68 -0.29 -13.93
CA ILE A 98 -8.53 -0.82 -13.20
C ILE A 98 -7.90 -2.00 -13.97
N LYS A 99 -6.60 -1.87 -14.23
CA LYS A 99 -5.79 -2.89 -14.90
C LYS A 99 -4.94 -3.66 -13.92
N LYS A 100 -4.48 -3.03 -12.84
CA LYS A 100 -3.67 -3.71 -11.82
C LYS A 100 -3.58 -2.94 -10.50
N VAL A 101 -3.58 -3.70 -9.38
CA VAL A 101 -3.11 -3.23 -8.07
C VAL A 101 -1.78 -3.88 -7.75
N ILE A 102 -0.76 -3.07 -7.48
CA ILE A 102 0.55 -3.50 -7.01
C ILE A 102 0.59 -3.22 -5.51
N TYR A 103 0.66 -4.29 -4.71
CA TYR A 103 0.72 -4.22 -3.26
C TYR A 103 2.16 -4.40 -2.79
N ALA A 104 2.67 -3.45 -2.00
CA ALA A 104 3.96 -3.62 -1.34
C ALA A 104 3.81 -4.50 -0.09
N SER A 105 4.20 -5.78 -0.20
CA SER A 105 4.37 -6.71 0.91
C SER A 105 5.74 -6.51 1.58
N SER A 106 6.31 -7.57 2.17
CA SER A 106 7.60 -7.55 2.86
C SER A 106 8.13 -8.97 3.01
N SER A 107 9.44 -9.16 2.88
CA SER A 107 10.11 -10.43 3.24
C SER A 107 9.92 -10.84 4.72
N SER A 108 9.49 -9.91 5.59
CA SER A 108 9.15 -10.23 6.98
C SER A 108 7.99 -11.21 7.14
N VAL A 109 7.17 -11.43 6.10
CA VAL A 109 6.07 -12.42 6.13
C VAL A 109 6.58 -13.86 6.33
N TYR A 110 7.82 -14.15 5.92
CA TYR A 110 8.45 -15.46 6.11
C TYR A 110 8.93 -15.68 7.55
N GLY A 111 9.08 -14.62 8.34
CA GLY A 111 9.60 -14.71 9.71
C GLY A 111 11.07 -15.12 9.73
N ASN A 112 11.39 -16.10 10.58
CA ASN A 112 12.74 -16.68 10.65
C ASN A 112 12.91 -17.70 9.51
N PRO A 113 13.85 -17.49 8.57
CA PRO A 113 14.04 -18.41 7.44
C PRO A 113 14.38 -19.83 7.89
N LEU A 114 13.67 -20.81 7.33
CA LEU A 114 13.95 -22.23 7.53
C LEU A 114 15.07 -22.76 6.62
N TYR A 115 15.33 -22.08 5.49
CA TYR A 115 16.36 -22.38 4.50
C TYR A 115 16.73 -21.13 3.71
N THR A 116 17.85 -21.19 2.99
CA THR A 116 18.34 -20.11 2.12
C THR A 116 18.80 -20.66 0.77
N PRO A 117 18.63 -19.90 -0.34
CA PRO A 117 17.90 -18.62 -0.43
C PRO A 117 16.39 -18.79 -0.12
N VAL A 118 15.75 -17.72 0.34
CA VAL A 118 14.29 -17.70 0.59
C VAL A 118 13.58 -17.47 -0.73
N ASP A 119 12.76 -18.42 -1.15
CA ASP A 119 11.90 -18.35 -2.32
C ASP A 119 10.43 -18.02 -1.93
N GLU A 120 9.56 -17.83 -2.91
CA GLU A 120 8.15 -17.50 -2.69
C GLU A 120 7.30 -18.67 -2.16
N ASP A 121 7.80 -19.91 -2.29
CA ASP A 121 7.18 -21.12 -1.72
C ASP A 121 7.52 -21.31 -0.23
N HIS A 122 8.42 -20.47 0.33
CA HIS A 122 8.82 -20.53 1.71
C HIS A 122 7.61 -20.33 2.67
N PRO A 123 7.50 -21.11 3.76
CA PRO A 123 6.42 -20.95 4.71
C PRO A 123 6.32 -19.53 5.29
N LYS A 124 5.11 -18.97 5.28
CA LYS A 124 4.84 -17.63 5.81
C LYS A 124 4.53 -17.72 7.31
N ASN A 125 5.54 -17.46 8.14
CA ASN A 125 5.46 -17.53 9.60
C ASN A 125 5.76 -16.17 10.24
N PRO A 126 4.87 -15.16 10.09
CA PRO A 126 5.15 -13.81 10.56
C PRO A 126 5.35 -13.77 12.08
N ILE A 127 6.41 -13.08 12.52
CA ILE A 127 6.80 -12.98 13.95
C ILE A 127 6.61 -11.57 14.55
N SER A 128 5.88 -10.69 13.85
CA SER A 128 5.61 -9.33 14.33
C SER A 128 4.29 -8.80 13.78
N PRO A 129 3.65 -7.81 14.44
CA PRO A 129 2.43 -7.19 13.95
C PRO A 129 2.58 -6.58 12.55
N TYR A 130 3.74 -5.98 12.25
CA TYR A 130 4.04 -5.52 10.89
C TYR A 130 4.00 -6.66 9.87
N ALA A 131 4.69 -7.78 10.12
CA ALA A 131 4.71 -8.93 9.23
C ALA A 131 3.31 -9.54 9.06
N VAL A 132 2.53 -9.64 10.15
CA VAL A 132 1.13 -10.08 10.12
C VAL A 132 0.29 -9.16 9.22
N SER A 133 0.45 -7.84 9.35
CA SER A 133 -0.29 -6.88 8.52
C SER A 133 0.03 -7.01 7.03
N LYS A 134 1.29 -7.30 6.67
CA LYS A 134 1.72 -7.50 5.28
C LYS A 134 1.17 -8.81 4.70
N LEU A 135 1.25 -9.90 5.47
CA LEU A 135 0.64 -11.17 5.08
C LEU A 135 -0.89 -11.05 4.95
N CYS A 136 -1.54 -10.29 5.83
CA CYS A 136 -2.96 -10.00 5.72
C CYS A 136 -3.29 -9.26 4.42
N GLY A 137 -2.48 -8.28 4.03
CA GLY A 137 -2.64 -7.59 2.74
C GLY A 137 -2.48 -8.51 1.53
N GLU A 138 -1.54 -9.47 1.55
CA GLU A 138 -1.43 -10.49 0.50
C GLU A 138 -2.69 -11.38 0.42
N ASN A 139 -3.25 -11.76 1.57
CA ASN A 139 -4.48 -12.54 1.62
C ASN A 139 -5.67 -11.74 1.06
N TYR A 140 -5.78 -10.45 1.37
CA TYR A 140 -6.78 -9.59 0.73
C TYR A 140 -6.53 -9.45 -0.77
N ALA A 141 -5.29 -9.24 -1.22
CA ALA A 141 -4.98 -9.19 -2.65
C ALA A 141 -5.51 -10.44 -3.37
N ASN A 142 -5.19 -11.63 -2.84
CA ASN A 142 -5.66 -12.91 -3.38
C ASN A 142 -7.19 -13.06 -3.33
N LEU A 143 -7.82 -12.62 -2.24
CA LEU A 143 -9.28 -12.63 -2.11
C LEU A 143 -9.92 -11.74 -3.19
N TYR A 144 -9.44 -10.52 -3.36
CA TYR A 144 -10.02 -9.58 -4.31
C TYR A 144 -9.81 -10.00 -5.77
N TYR A 145 -8.68 -10.66 -6.06
CA TYR A 145 -8.49 -11.31 -7.36
C TYR A 145 -9.54 -12.41 -7.60
N LYS A 146 -9.79 -13.28 -6.62
CA LYS A 146 -10.74 -14.40 -6.76
C LYS A 146 -12.20 -13.94 -6.85
N GLU A 147 -12.62 -13.01 -6.00
CA GLU A 147 -14.02 -12.62 -5.87
C GLU A 147 -14.42 -11.53 -6.87
N TYR A 148 -13.49 -10.66 -7.27
CA TYR A 148 -13.79 -9.48 -8.10
C TYR A 148 -13.02 -9.45 -9.42
N ASN A 149 -12.21 -10.47 -9.73
CA ASN A 149 -11.30 -10.49 -10.89
C ASN A 149 -10.35 -9.29 -10.93
N LEU A 150 -10.05 -8.68 -9.78
CA LEU A 150 -9.16 -7.53 -9.67
C LEU A 150 -7.71 -8.00 -9.89
N PRO A 151 -7.00 -7.60 -10.96
CA PRO A 151 -5.64 -8.08 -11.18
C PRO A 151 -4.70 -7.51 -10.13
N VAL A 152 -3.96 -8.38 -9.42
CA VAL A 152 -3.06 -7.98 -8.34
C VAL A 152 -1.65 -8.54 -8.51
N THR A 153 -0.68 -7.89 -7.90
CA THR A 153 0.64 -8.47 -7.62
C THR A 153 1.12 -7.96 -6.27
N SER A 154 1.54 -8.88 -5.41
CA SER A 154 2.22 -8.57 -4.15
C SER A 154 3.72 -8.66 -4.37
N LEU A 155 4.47 -7.65 -3.90
CA LEU A 155 5.93 -7.52 -4.04
C LEU A 155 6.62 -7.48 -2.68
#